data_AF-A0A1U7Q0A9-F1
#
_entry.id   AF-A0A1U7Q0A9-F1
#
_cell.length_a   1.000
_cell.length_b   1.000
_cell.length_c   1.000
_cell.angle_alpha   90.00
_cell.angle_beta   90.00
_cell.angle_gamma   90.00
#
_symmetry.space_group_name_H-M   'P 1'
#
loop_
_entity.id
_entity.type
_entity.pdbx_description
1 polymer ?
#
loop_
_entity_poly.entity_id
_entity_poly.type
_entity_poly.pdbx_seq_one_letter_code
_entity_poly.pdbx_strand_id
1 'polypeptide(L)'
;MENDFLKSFVLKVSREQEQKKETEKRKQYFRELGKKGGLKKKSANHLLRVVSVRFTEKEFKFLEDEANKYSLKISTLLRMVATKEELKAKEFETDKILLEYGNNFIRITNLLRNSEWSAFENKKNILLEIETVLTLIKQYLYQKIHERENLMNEEL
;
A
#
# COMPACT_ATOMS: atom_id res chain seq x y z
N MET A 1 63.68 9.08 -37.12
CA MET A 1 62.26 9.47 -37.19
C MET A 1 61.28 8.31 -36.97
N GLU A 2 61.64 7.04 -37.23
CA GLU A 2 60.70 5.89 -37.07
C GLU A 2 60.37 5.52 -35.61
N ASN A 3 61.31 5.71 -34.67
CA ASN A 3 61.11 5.31 -33.26
C ASN A 3 60.03 6.12 -32.51
N ASP A 4 59.76 7.37 -32.90
CA ASP A 4 58.74 8.20 -32.24
C ASP A 4 57.32 7.89 -32.74
N PHE A 5 57.20 7.41 -33.98
CA PHE A 5 55.92 6.97 -34.55
C PHE A 5 55.41 5.70 -33.85
N LEU A 6 56.27 4.69 -33.67
CA LEU A 6 55.88 3.45 -33.00
C LEU A 6 55.51 3.68 -31.52
N LYS A 7 56.25 4.55 -30.81
CA LYS A 7 55.91 4.91 -29.42
C LYS A 7 54.56 5.63 -29.33
N SER A 8 54.31 6.60 -30.20
CA SER A 8 53.03 7.32 -30.22
C SER A 8 51.84 6.42 -30.60
N PHE A 9 52.07 5.46 -31.50
CA PHE A 9 51.07 4.45 -31.88
C PHE A 9 50.72 3.52 -30.71
N VAL A 10 51.72 2.96 -30.01
CA VAL A 10 51.50 2.09 -28.84
C VAL A 10 50.77 2.84 -27.72
N LEU A 11 51.14 4.09 -27.45
CA LEU A 11 50.45 4.94 -26.46
C LEU A 11 48.99 5.19 -26.85
N LYS A 12 48.71 5.42 -28.14
CA LYS A 12 47.36 5.63 -28.64
C LYS A 12 46.50 4.37 -28.50
N VAL A 13 47.04 3.20 -28.87
CA VAL A 13 46.37 1.91 -28.72
C VAL A 13 46.08 1.59 -27.25
N SER A 14 47.04 1.86 -26.34
CA SER A 14 46.84 1.65 -24.90
C SER A 14 45.71 2.52 -24.34
N ARG A 15 45.66 3.80 -24.72
CA ARG A 15 44.58 4.71 -24.30
C ARG A 15 43.21 4.28 -24.83
N GLU A 16 43.15 3.83 -26.08
CA GLU A 16 41.90 3.32 -26.67
C GLU A 16 41.42 2.03 -25.96
N GLN A 17 42.34 1.16 -25.53
CA GLN A 17 41.99 -0.04 -24.76
C GLN A 17 41.51 0.30 -23.34
N GLU A 18 42.13 1.27 -22.68
CA GLU A 18 41.69 1.76 -21.36
C GLU A 18 40.27 2.35 -21.42
N GLN A 19 40.01 3.19 -22.42
CA GLN A 19 38.68 3.76 -22.65
C GLN A 19 37.62 2.68 -22.91
N LYS A 20 37.95 1.66 -23.72
CA LYS A 20 37.04 0.52 -23.92
C LYS A 20 36.75 -0.21 -22.61
N LYS A 21 37.77 -0.51 -21.81
CA LYS A 21 37.60 -1.17 -20.50
C LYS A 21 36.74 -0.36 -19.54
N GLU A 22 36.91 0.96 -19.48
CA GLU A 22 36.08 1.83 -18.62
C GLU A 22 34.62 1.85 -19.06
N THR A 23 34.36 1.91 -20.37
CA THR A 23 32.99 1.86 -20.89
C THR A 23 32.29 0.53 -20.59
N GLU A 24 33.03 -0.59 -20.63
CA GLU A 24 32.52 -1.90 -20.26
C GLU A 24 32.21 -2.00 -18.78
N LYS A 25 33.13 -1.55 -17.90
CA LYS A 25 32.90 -1.48 -16.45
C LYS A 25 31.64 -0.66 -16.12
N ARG A 26 31.47 0.49 -16.78
CA ARG A 26 30.30 1.36 -16.61
C ARG A 26 29.02 0.66 -17.06
N LYS A 27 29.01 -0.02 -18.21
CA LYS A 27 27.86 -0.82 -18.68
C LYS A 27 27.52 -1.95 -17.70
N GLN A 28 28.53 -2.61 -17.13
CA GLN A 28 28.36 -3.71 -16.20
C GLN A 28 27.77 -3.24 -14.86
N TYR A 29 28.27 -2.10 -14.34
CA TYR A 29 27.71 -1.43 -13.17
C TYR A 29 26.21 -1.12 -13.32
N PHE A 30 25.80 -0.52 -14.45
CA PHE A 30 24.38 -0.23 -14.68
C PHE A 30 23.51 -1.48 -14.88
N ARG A 31 24.06 -2.58 -15.44
CA ARG A 31 23.35 -3.88 -15.50
C ARG A 31 23.11 -4.45 -14.11
N GLU A 32 24.09 -4.39 -13.22
CA GLU A 32 23.93 -4.87 -11.84
C GLU A 32 22.96 -4.01 -11.04
N LEU A 33 23.01 -2.69 -11.22
CA LEU A 33 22.09 -1.76 -10.60
C LEU A 33 20.65 -2.00 -11.07
N GLY A 34 20.46 -2.26 -12.37
CA GLY A 34 19.16 -2.65 -12.94
C GLY A 34 18.63 -4.00 -12.43
N LYS A 35 19.52 -4.99 -12.17
CA LYS A 35 19.15 -6.26 -11.52
C LYS A 35 18.67 -6.05 -10.09
N LYS A 36 19.24 -5.09 -9.36
CA LYS A 36 18.85 -4.72 -7.99
C LYS A 36 17.59 -3.83 -7.92
N GLY A 37 17.29 -3.10 -8.99
CA GLY A 37 16.11 -2.23 -9.10
C GLY A 37 14.79 -2.93 -9.44
N GLY A 38 14.81 -4.24 -9.71
CA GLY A 38 13.58 -5.02 -9.85
C GLY A 38 12.84 -5.11 -8.52
N LEU A 39 11.54 -4.80 -8.52
CA LEU A 39 10.66 -5.01 -7.35
C LEU A 39 10.86 -6.47 -6.87
N LYS A 40 11.22 -6.65 -5.60
CA LYS A 40 11.46 -7.97 -5.00
C LYS A 40 10.27 -8.87 -5.37
N LYS A 41 10.50 -9.92 -6.17
CA LYS A 41 9.43 -10.88 -6.49
C LYS A 41 8.90 -11.39 -5.14
N LYS A 42 7.58 -11.30 -4.93
CA LYS A 42 6.90 -11.80 -3.73
C LYS A 42 6.96 -13.34 -3.68
N SER A 43 8.16 -13.91 -3.60
CA SER A 43 8.41 -15.35 -3.49
C SER A 43 8.37 -15.83 -2.04
N ALA A 44 7.80 -15.03 -1.13
CA ALA A 44 7.38 -15.56 0.15
C ALA A 44 6.07 -16.30 -0.10
N ASN A 45 6.12 -17.63 -0.15
CA ASN A 45 4.92 -18.43 -0.01
C ASN A 45 4.32 -18.06 1.35
N HIS A 46 3.32 -17.17 1.37
CA HIS A 46 2.60 -16.75 2.58
C HIS A 46 1.97 -17.95 3.32
N LEU A 47 1.89 -19.10 2.65
CA LEU A 47 1.38 -20.37 3.16
C LEU A 47 2.53 -21.38 3.24
N LEU A 48 3.00 -21.63 4.46
CA LEU A 48 4.10 -22.56 4.71
C LEU A 48 3.66 -24.04 4.62
N ARG A 49 2.39 -24.33 4.93
CA ARG A 49 1.84 -25.69 5.03
C ARG A 49 0.38 -25.75 4.58
N VAL A 50 -0.01 -26.88 4.01
CA VAL A 50 -1.40 -27.21 3.67
C VAL A 50 -1.97 -28.08 4.79
N VAL A 51 -3.10 -27.67 5.36
CA VAL A 51 -3.84 -28.44 6.37
C VAL A 51 -5.16 -28.86 5.77
N SER A 52 -5.43 -30.16 5.76
CA SER A 52 -6.70 -30.73 5.31
C SER A 52 -7.46 -31.30 6.51
N VAL A 53 -8.75 -31.02 6.58
CA VAL A 53 -9.66 -31.47 7.65
C VAL A 53 -10.90 -32.05 6.99
N ARG A 54 -11.45 -33.12 7.56
CA ARG A 54 -12.71 -33.74 7.10
C ARG A 54 -13.84 -33.28 8.00
N PHE A 55 -14.95 -32.89 7.40
CA PHE A 55 -16.16 -32.47 8.10
C PHE A 55 -17.33 -33.37 7.71
N THR A 56 -18.27 -33.55 8.63
CA THR A 56 -19.59 -34.07 8.31
C THR A 56 -20.43 -33.00 7.61
N GLU A 57 -21.51 -33.39 6.92
CA GLU A 57 -22.37 -32.45 6.20
C GLU A 57 -22.96 -31.36 7.11
N LYS A 58 -23.33 -31.72 8.35
CA LYS A 58 -23.88 -30.79 9.33
C LYS A 58 -22.85 -29.75 9.79
N GLU A 59 -21.62 -30.20 10.08
CA GLU A 59 -20.52 -29.33 10.48
C GLU A 59 -20.11 -28.39 9.34
N PHE A 60 -20.09 -28.91 8.11
CA PHE A 60 -19.76 -28.10 6.93
C PHE A 60 -20.79 -27.00 6.69
N LYS A 61 -22.09 -27.32 6.82
CA LYS A 61 -23.16 -26.32 6.68
C LYS A 61 -23.07 -25.23 7.74
N PHE A 62 -22.78 -25.59 8.99
CA PHE A 62 -22.55 -24.62 10.06
C PHE A 62 -21.40 -23.66 9.72
N LEU A 63 -20.27 -24.19 9.22
CA LEU A 63 -19.13 -23.37 8.79
C LEU A 63 -19.46 -22.47 7.60
N GLU A 64 -20.28 -22.93 6.67
CA GLU A 64 -20.73 -22.16 5.52
C GLU A 64 -21.62 -20.98 5.95
N ASP A 65 -22.60 -21.23 6.82
CA ASP A 65 -23.48 -20.19 7.38
C ASP A 65 -22.67 -19.12 8.15
N GLU A 66 -21.69 -19.56 8.95
CA GLU A 66 -20.82 -18.67 9.70
C GLU A 66 -19.88 -17.87 8.79
N ALA A 67 -19.30 -18.51 7.77
CA ALA A 67 -18.47 -17.83 6.78
C ALA A 67 -19.27 -16.77 5.98
N ASN A 68 -20.51 -17.09 5.62
CA ASN A 68 -21.41 -16.18 4.92
C ASN A 68 -21.78 -14.96 5.77
N LYS A 69 -22.02 -15.15 7.08
CA LYS A 69 -22.30 -14.04 8.01
C LYS A 69 -21.20 -12.98 8.03
N TYR A 70 -19.94 -13.40 7.88
CA TYR A 70 -18.78 -12.50 7.86
C TYR A 70 -18.28 -12.17 6.44
N SER A 71 -18.95 -12.65 5.39
CA SER A 71 -18.53 -12.50 4.00
C SER A 71 -17.10 -13.02 3.73
N LEU A 72 -16.71 -14.10 4.41
CA LEU A 72 -15.38 -14.70 4.32
C LEU A 72 -15.41 -16.03 3.56
N LYS A 73 -14.27 -16.42 3.01
CA LYS A 73 -14.07 -17.79 2.51
C LYS A 73 -13.89 -18.73 3.71
N ILE A 74 -14.42 -19.95 3.61
CA ILE A 74 -14.28 -21.00 4.65
C ILE A 74 -12.82 -21.21 5.06
N SER A 75 -11.90 -21.23 4.09
CA SER A 75 -10.46 -21.37 4.36
C SER A 75 -9.84 -20.20 5.11
N THR A 76 -10.40 -18.99 4.96
CA THR A 76 -9.99 -17.80 5.72
C THR A 76 -10.53 -17.86 7.14
N LEU A 77 -11.81 -18.22 7.30
CA LEU A 77 -12.46 -18.38 8.61
C LEU A 77 -11.72 -19.42 9.46
N LEU A 78 -11.46 -20.61 8.91
CA LEU A 78 -10.76 -21.69 9.62
C LEU A 78 -9.35 -21.29 10.03
N ARG A 79 -8.65 -20.52 9.20
CA ARG A 79 -7.33 -20.01 9.53
C ARG A 79 -7.40 -19.06 10.71
N MET A 80 -8.30 -18.08 10.67
CA MET A 80 -8.47 -17.10 11.74
C MET A 80 -8.80 -17.79 13.07
N VAL A 81 -9.73 -18.75 13.05
CA VAL A 81 -10.05 -19.57 14.22
C VAL A 81 -8.83 -20.35 14.72
N ALA A 82 -8.06 -20.96 13.81
CA ALA A 82 -6.88 -21.75 14.17
C ALA A 82 -5.71 -20.91 14.71
N THR A 83 -5.47 -19.72 14.16
CA THR A 83 -4.45 -18.78 14.66
C THR A 83 -4.93 -17.94 15.84
N LYS A 84 -6.18 -18.12 16.30
CA LYS A 84 -6.84 -17.27 17.30
C LYS A 84 -6.76 -15.78 16.96
N GLU A 85 -6.67 -15.47 15.66
CA GLU A 85 -6.71 -14.09 15.21
C GLU A 85 -8.14 -13.58 15.43
N GLU A 86 -8.27 -12.46 16.14
CA GLU A 86 -9.56 -11.82 16.30
C GLU A 86 -10.13 -11.44 14.94
N LEU A 87 -11.40 -11.78 14.72
CA LEU A 87 -12.17 -11.39 13.55
C LEU A 87 -12.41 -9.87 13.56
N LYS A 88 -11.40 -9.13 13.10
CA LYS A 88 -11.40 -7.67 12.92
C LYS A 88 -12.24 -7.22 11.72
N ALA A 89 -13.17 -8.04 11.23
CA ALA A 89 -13.98 -7.76 10.06
C ALA A 89 -14.77 -6.44 10.16
N LYS A 90 -15.14 -6.03 11.39
CA LYS A 90 -15.83 -4.76 11.66
C LYS A 90 -14.91 -3.61 12.05
N GLU A 91 -13.60 -3.84 12.18
CA GLU A 91 -12.67 -2.84 12.74
C GLU A 91 -12.55 -1.59 11.86
N PHE A 92 -12.79 -1.73 10.55
CA PHE A 92 -12.66 -0.66 9.57
C PHE A 92 -13.99 -0.16 9.00
N GLU A 93 -15.11 -0.75 9.43
CA GLU A 93 -16.44 -0.40 8.91
C GLU A 93 -16.80 1.05 9.30
N THR A 94 -16.52 1.41 10.55
CA THR A 94 -16.72 2.78 11.05
C THR A 94 -15.83 3.79 10.32
N ASP A 95 -14.54 3.45 10.13
CA ASP A 95 -13.58 4.32 9.44
C ASP A 95 -14.02 4.55 7.98
N LYS A 96 -14.49 3.50 7.30
CA LYS A 96 -15.04 3.58 5.94
C LYS A 96 -16.25 4.50 5.87
N ILE A 97 -17.21 4.35 6.78
CA ILE A 97 -18.41 5.19 6.84
C ILE A 97 -18.03 6.66 7.05
N LEU A 98 -17.08 6.95 7.95
CA LEU A 98 -16.60 8.32 8.20
C LEU A 98 -15.94 8.95 6.97
N LEU A 99 -15.19 8.17 6.20
CA LEU A 99 -14.60 8.64 4.93
C LEU A 99 -15.67 8.92 3.86
N GLU A 100 -16.71 8.08 3.77
CA GLU A 100 -17.84 8.30 2.87
C GLU A 100 -18.60 9.59 3.22
N TYR A 101 -18.86 9.83 4.51
CA TYR A 101 -19.42 11.10 4.97
C TYR A 101 -18.53 12.29 4.62
N GLY A 102 -17.22 12.18 4.85
CA GLY A 102 -16.26 13.21 4.47
C GLY A 102 -16.33 13.57 2.99
N ASN A 103 -16.41 12.56 2.10
CA ASN A 103 -16.56 12.77 0.66
C ASN A 103 -17.88 13.48 0.32
N ASN A 104 -18.98 13.11 0.98
CA ASN A 104 -20.28 13.74 0.77
C ASN A 104 -20.27 15.21 1.23
N PHE A 105 -19.65 15.51 2.36
CA PHE A 105 -19.49 16.89 2.84
C PHE A 105 -18.67 17.77 1.88
N ILE A 106 -17.61 17.22 1.27
CA ILE A 106 -16.84 17.92 0.23
C ILE A 106 -17.72 18.19 -1.00
N ARG A 107 -18.53 17.23 -1.42
CA ARG A 107 -19.49 17.42 -2.54
C ARG A 107 -20.51 18.51 -2.24
N ILE A 108 -21.09 18.51 -1.03
CA ILE A 108 -22.04 19.54 -0.58
C ILE A 108 -21.36 20.91 -0.55
N THR A 109 -20.12 20.99 -0.06
CA THR A 109 -19.33 22.22 -0.06
C THR A 109 -19.13 22.77 -1.47
N ASN A 110 -18.79 21.90 -2.41
CA ASN A 110 -18.60 22.28 -3.82
C ASN A 110 -19.90 22.77 -4.45
N LEU A 111 -21.02 22.11 -4.16
CA LEU A 111 -22.34 22.53 -4.64
C LEU A 111 -22.72 23.91 -4.09
N LEU A 112 -22.55 24.12 -2.79
CA LEU A 112 -22.86 25.41 -2.15
C LEU A 112 -21.95 26.55 -2.61
N ARG A 113 -20.78 26.27 -3.19
CA ARG A 113 -19.89 27.30 -3.75
C ARG A 113 -20.39 27.89 -5.07
N ASN A 114 -21.30 27.23 -5.78
CA ASN A 114 -21.86 27.75 -7.03
C ASN A 114 -22.65 29.05 -6.79
N SER A 115 -22.67 29.92 -7.81
CA SER A 115 -23.31 31.25 -7.76
C SER A 115 -24.81 31.19 -7.53
N GLU A 116 -25.47 30.12 -8.00
CA GLU A 116 -26.90 29.85 -7.80
C GLU A 116 -27.30 29.80 -6.31
N TRP A 117 -26.36 29.42 -5.44
CA TRP A 117 -26.58 29.31 -3.99
C TRP A 117 -26.17 30.57 -3.23
N SER A 118 -25.88 31.68 -3.92
CA SER A 118 -25.46 32.94 -3.27
C SER A 118 -26.57 33.60 -2.45
N ALA A 119 -27.83 33.38 -2.79
CA ALA A 119 -28.99 33.90 -2.05
C ALA A 119 -29.34 33.07 -0.81
N PHE A 120 -28.62 31.97 -0.56
CA PHE A 120 -28.91 31.08 0.57
C PHE A 120 -28.37 31.67 1.88
N GLU A 121 -29.29 32.16 2.72
CA GLU A 121 -29.00 32.96 3.92
C GLU A 121 -28.05 32.24 4.90
N ASN A 122 -28.27 30.95 5.14
CA ASN A 122 -27.48 30.15 6.09
C ASN A 122 -26.22 29.51 5.50
N LYS A 123 -25.87 29.83 4.25
CA LYS A 123 -24.74 29.22 3.51
C LYS A 123 -23.43 29.27 4.30
N LYS A 124 -23.11 30.41 4.91
CA LYS A 124 -21.85 30.58 5.65
C LYS A 124 -21.78 29.68 6.88
N ASN A 125 -22.87 29.58 7.63
CA ASN A 125 -22.94 28.75 8.84
C ASN A 125 -22.79 27.27 8.50
N ILE A 126 -23.51 26.80 7.47
CA ILE A 126 -23.44 25.41 7.02
C ILE A 126 -22.04 25.04 6.52
N LEU A 127 -21.37 25.93 5.79
CA LEU A 127 -19.99 25.69 5.34
C LEU A 127 -19.02 25.57 6.52
N LEU A 128 -19.19 26.37 7.57
CA LEU A 128 -18.36 26.34 8.77
C LEU A 128 -18.61 25.08 9.61
N GLU A 129 -19.87 24.64 9.72
CA GLU A 129 -20.22 23.37 10.36
C GLU A 129 -19.61 22.18 9.62
N ILE A 130 -19.69 22.18 8.28
CA ILE A 130 -19.08 21.14 7.45
C ILE A 130 -17.56 21.09 7.65
N GLU A 131 -16.88 22.24 7.67
CA GLU A 131 -15.44 22.31 7.90
C GLU A 131 -15.05 21.79 9.29
N THR A 132 -15.85 22.11 10.31
CA THR A 132 -15.65 21.64 11.68
C THR A 132 -15.79 20.11 11.74
N VAL A 133 -16.86 19.55 11.17
CA VAL A 133 -17.09 18.10 11.14
C VAL A 133 -15.98 17.37 10.37
N LEU A 134 -15.55 17.89 9.22
CA LEU A 134 -14.43 17.32 8.46
C LEU A 134 -13.13 17.30 9.27
N THR A 135 -12.88 18.34 10.05
CA THR A 135 -11.70 18.43 10.91
C THR A 135 -11.75 17.38 12.02
N LEU A 136 -12.88 17.23 12.69
CA LEU A 136 -13.09 16.21 13.73
C LEU A 136 -12.95 14.78 13.19
N ILE A 137 -13.52 14.50 12.02
CA ILE A 137 -13.38 13.20 11.35
C ILE A 137 -11.91 12.88 11.10
N LYS A 138 -11.14 13.85 10.56
CA LYS A 138 -9.71 13.67 10.31
C LYS A 138 -8.94 13.42 11.61
N GLN A 139 -9.18 14.21 12.65
CA GLN A 139 -8.52 14.06 13.94
C GLN A 139 -8.76 12.66 14.54
N TYR A 140 -10.01 12.20 14.52
CA TYR A 140 -10.37 10.86 14.99
C TYR A 140 -9.61 9.77 14.21
N LEU A 141 -9.60 9.84 12.88
CA LEU A 141 -8.92 8.86 12.04
C LEU A 141 -7.40 8.87 12.24
N TYR A 142 -6.77 10.04 12.37
CA TYR A 142 -5.34 10.15 12.65
C TYR A 142 -4.96 9.62 14.03
N GLN A 143 -5.76 9.91 15.04
CA GLN A 143 -5.55 9.37 16.38
C GLN A 143 -5.60 7.84 16.38
N LYS A 144 -6.61 7.26 15.71
CA LYS A 144 -6.73 5.80 15.52
C LYS A 144 -5.53 5.18 14.83
N ILE A 145 -4.97 5.84 13.81
CA ILE A 145 -3.76 5.37 13.13
C ILE A 145 -2.58 5.38 14.10
N HIS A 146 -2.39 6.47 14.84
CA HIS A 146 -1.30 6.59 15.78
C HIS A 146 -1.37 5.57 16.93
N GLU A 147 -2.56 5.32 17.47
CA GLU A 147 -2.80 4.27 18.47
C GLU A 147 -2.41 2.88 17.94
N ARG A 148 -2.74 2.56 16.68
CA ARG A 148 -2.37 1.29 16.03
C ARG A 148 -0.86 1.17 15.79
N GLU A 149 -0.20 2.24 15.36
CA GLU A 149 1.24 2.27 15.15
C GLU A 149 2.01 2.06 16.46
N ASN A 150 1.55 2.68 17.55
CA ASN A 150 2.16 2.51 18.87
C ASN A 150 2.01 1.07 19.38
N LEU A 151 0.84 0.45 19.23
CA LEU A 151 0.62 -0.96 19.57
C LEU A 151 1.55 -1.91 18.79
N MET A 152 1.74 -1.67 17.49
CA MET A 152 2.66 -2.48 16.66
C MET A 152 4.13 -2.34 17.07
N ASN A 153 4.53 -1.18 17.60
CA ASN A 153 5.90 -0.93 18.04
C ASN A 153 6.20 -1.49 19.44
N GLU A 154 5.18 -1.69 20.28
CA GLU A 154 5.32 -2.32 21.61
C GLU A 154 5.38 -3.85 21.54
N GLU A 155 4.87 -4.46 20.45
CA GLU A 155 4.89 -5.92 20.22
C GLU A 155 6.18 -6.44 19.54
N LEU A 156 7.14 -5.55 19.23
CA LEU A 156 8.43 -5.82 18.57
C LEU A 156 9.61 -5.76 19.55
#